data_AF-A0A949U147-F1
#
_entry.id   AF-A0A949U147-F1
#
_cell.length_a   1.000
_cell.length_b   1.000
_cell.length_c   1.000
_cell.angle_alpha   90.00
_cell.angle_beta   90.00
_cell.angle_gamma   90.00
#
_symmetry.space_group_name_H-M   'P 1'
#
loop_
_entity.id
_entity.type
_entity.pdbx_description
1 polymer ?
#
loop_
_entity_poly.entity_id
_entity_poly.type
_entity_poly.pdbx_seq_one_letter_code
_entity_poly.pdbx_strand_id
1 'polypeptide(L)' 'MIALLQRVSEARVVVEGETIGAVGVGLLVLVGVERGDG' A
#
# COMPACT_ATOMS: atom_id res chain seq x y z
N MET A 1 -9.00 1.71 -12.74
CA MET A 1 -7.92 1.25 -11.83
C MET A 1 -7.16 2.47 -11.44
N ILE A 2 -7.11 2.76 -10.15
CA ILE A 2 -6.52 4.00 -9.63
C ILE A 2 -5.51 3.63 -8.55
N ALA A 3 -4.38 4.35 -8.54
CA ALA A 3 -3.36 4.24 -7.51
C ALA A 3 -3.06 5.62 -6.91
N LEU A 4 -3.15 5.72 -5.58
CA LEU A 4 -2.58 6.85 -4.83
C LEU A 4 -1.18 6.46 -4.34
N LEU A 5 -0.18 7.18 -4.84
CA LEU A 5 1.23 6.93 -4.54
C LEU A 5 1.73 7.85 -3.43
N GLN A 6 2.45 7.26 -2.47
CA GLN A 6 3.14 8.01 -1.43
C GLN A 6 4.60 7.59 -1.41
N ARG A 7 5.52 8.54 -1.58
CA ARG A 7 6.96 8.29 -1.34
C ARG A 7 7.21 8.23 0.15
N VAL A 8 7.82 7.15 0.62
CA VAL A 8 8.02 6.85 2.03
C VAL A 8 9.48 6.51 2.33
N SER A 9 9.93 6.85 3.54
CA SER A 9 11.18 6.31 4.11
C SER A 9 10.95 4.92 4.74
N GLU A 10 9.72 4.65 5.17
CA GLU A 10 9.23 3.37 5.67
C GLU A 10 7.70 3.29 5.58
N ALA A 11 7.14 2.09 5.46
CA ALA A 11 5.71 1.83 5.64
C ALA A 11 5.47 0.38 6.10
N ARG A 12 4.36 0.11 6.80
CA ARG A 12 3.97 -1.23 7.25
C ARG A 12 2.47 -1.43 7.32
N VAL A 13 2.04 -2.68 7.25
CA VAL A 13 0.66 -3.13 7.49
C VAL A 13 0.64 -3.96 8.75
N VAL A 14 -0.24 -3.61 9.70
CA VAL A 14 -0.41 -4.30 10.98
C VAL A 14 -1.83 -4.82 11.10
N VAL A 15 -1.99 -6.10 11.42
CA VAL A 15 -3.28 -6.79 11.65
C VAL A 15 -3.18 -7.53 12.96
N GLU A 16 -4.15 -7.34 13.87
CA GLU A 16 -4.15 -7.95 15.21
C GLU A 16 -2.85 -7.73 16.02
N GLY A 17 -2.16 -6.61 15.78
CA GLY A 17 -0.89 -6.28 16.43
C GLY A 17 0.36 -6.89 15.78
N GLU A 18 0.19 -7.76 14.78
CA GLU A 18 1.30 -8.36 14.03
C GLU A 18 1.59 -7.59 12.73
N THR A 19 2.88 -7.37 12.43
CA THR A 19 3.28 -6.77 11.16
C THR A 19 3.28 -7.84 10.06
N ILE A 20 2.31 -7.76 9.15
CA ILE A 20 2.15 -8.73 8.05
C ILE A 20 2.87 -8.30 6.76
N GLY A 21 3.38 -7.07 6.72
CA GLY A 21 4.16 -6.56 5.59
C GLY A 21 4.81 -5.23 5.94
N ALA A 22 6.06 -5.03 5.48
CA ALA A 22 6.80 -3.80 5.69
C ALA A 22 7.74 -3.53 4.52
N VAL A 23 7.99 -2.25 4.26
CA VAL A 23 8.95 -1.76 3.27
C VAL A 23 9.80 -0.64 3.86
N GLY A 24 11.06 -0.54 3.41
CA GLY A 24 11.94 0.60 3.70
C GLY A 24 11.68 1.77 2.74
N VAL A 25 12.75 2.46 2.33
CA VAL A 25 12.65 3.59 1.39
C VAL A 25 12.02 3.12 0.08
N GLY A 26 10.92 3.75 -0.32
CA GLY A 26 10.17 3.33 -1.50
C GLY A 26 8.86 4.07 -1.70
N LEU A 27 7.88 3.36 -2.28
CA LEU A 27 6.52 3.84 -2.49
C LEU A 27 5.53 2.96 -1.72
N LEU A 28 4.60 3.59 -1.01
CA LEU A 28 3.34 2.98 -0.58
C LEU A 28 2.28 3.25 -1.65
N VAL A 29 1.54 2.21 -2.02
CA VAL A 29 0.50 2.28 -3.05
C VAL A 29 -0.84 1.90 -2.42
N LEU A 30 -1.77 2.84 -2.39
CA LEU A 30 -3.18 2.52 -2.12
C LEU A 30 -3.89 2.29 -3.44
N VAL A 31 -4.35 1.07 -3.66
CA VAL A 31 -4.97 0.64 -4.93
C VAL A 31 -6.48 0.65 -4.79
N GLY A 32 -7.15 1.38 -5.67
CA GLY A 32 -8.60 1.33 -5.88
C GLY A 32 -8.91 0.61 -7.19
N VAL A 33 -9.79 -0.38 -7.13
CA VAL A 33 -10.30 -1.09 -8.31
C VAL A 33 -11.73 -0.63 -8.58
N GLU A 34 -12.01 -0.28 -9.82
CA GLU A 34 -13.29 0.21 -10.30
C GLU A 34 -14.03 -0.87 -11.09
N ARG A 35 -15.36 -0.73 -11.21
CA ARG A 35 -16.15 -1.63 -12.04
C ARG A 35 -15.74 -1.48 -13.51
N GLY A 36 -15.39 -2.60 -14.13
CA GLY A 36 -14.91 -2.61 -15.52
C GLY A 36 -13.39 -2.47 -15.64
N ASP A 37 -12.66 -2.48 -14.52
CA ASP A 37 -11.22 -2.71 -14.55
C ASP A 37 -10.96 -4.16 -15.01
N GLY A 38 -10.42 -4.28 -16.23
CA GLY A 38 -10.14 -5.52 -16.94
C GLY A 38 -9.95 -5.27 -18.43
#